data_AF-A0A1L3LVD7-F1
#
_entry.id   AF-A0A1L3LVD7-F1
#
_cell.length_a   1.000
_cell.length_b   1.000
_cell.length_c   1.000
_cell.angle_alpha   90.00
_cell.angle_beta   90.00
_cell.angle_gamma   90.00
#
_symmetry.space_group_name_H-M   'P 1'
#
loop_
_entity.id
_entity.type
_entity.pdbx_description
1 polymer ?
#
loop_
_entity_poly.entity_id
_entity_poly.type
_entity_poly.pdbx_seq_one_letter_code
_entity_poly.pdbx_strand_id
1 'polypeptide(L)'
;MYFISDSEGWSEMSTRSAAGDDAHGLAAALRRFPARSLQIRELSIRDESFRGMCEDFAAAESALAHADRLPSHVREERRAEFKSLVESLAAEIEQALGPARGLI
;
A
#
# COMPACT_ATOMS: atom_id res chain seq x y z
N MET A 1 11.70 -42.13 21.57
CA MET A 1 11.58 -42.67 20.20
C MET A 1 10.29 -42.08 19.64
N TYR A 2 10.27 -41.06 18.78
CA TYR A 2 11.17 -40.62 17.71
C TYR A 2 11.78 -39.22 17.96
N PHE A 3 13.05 -39.06 17.55
CA PHE A 3 13.68 -37.81 17.14
C PHE A 3 13.56 -37.74 15.61
N ILE A 4 13.10 -36.62 15.04
CA ILE A 4 13.62 -36.04 13.78
C ILE A 4 13.49 -34.51 13.88
N SER A 5 14.60 -33.83 13.59
CA SER A 5 14.84 -32.40 13.49
C SER A 5 14.21 -31.76 12.24
N ASP A 6 14.35 -30.42 12.13
CA ASP A 6 13.87 -29.51 11.09
C ASP A 6 12.38 -29.14 11.20
N SER A 7 11.98 -27.88 11.10
CA SER A 7 12.49 -26.86 10.18
C SER A 7 12.09 -25.45 10.62
N GLU A 8 12.94 -24.51 10.29
CA GLU A 8 12.81 -23.05 10.30
C GLU A 8 11.54 -22.53 9.57
N GLY A 9 10.35 -22.81 10.10
CA GLY A 9 9.08 -22.60 9.39
C GLY A 9 8.30 -21.33 9.74
N TRP A 10 8.85 -20.43 10.56
CA TRP A 10 8.14 -19.20 10.99
C TRP A 10 8.86 -17.88 10.64
N SER A 11 10.11 -17.94 10.17
CA SER A 11 10.81 -16.75 9.62
C SER A 11 10.56 -16.55 8.12
N GLU A 12 10.31 -17.62 7.36
CA GLU A 12 10.17 -17.56 5.88
C GLU A 12 8.77 -17.21 5.38
N MET A 13 7.75 -17.27 6.24
CA MET A 13 6.38 -16.89 5.90
C MET A 13 6.13 -15.37 6.08
N SER A 14 7.00 -14.69 6.82
CA SER A 14 6.90 -13.24 7.08
C SER A 14 7.44 -12.38 5.94
N THR A 15 8.35 -12.90 5.11
CA THR A 15 8.98 -12.14 4.02
C THR A 15 8.24 -12.21 2.70
N ARG A 16 7.52 -13.32 2.43
CA ARG A 16 6.75 -13.48 1.19
C ARG A 16 5.49 -12.62 1.13
N SER A 17 4.80 -12.43 2.25
CA SER A 17 3.62 -11.55 2.32
C SER A 17 4.04 -10.09 2.21
N ALA A 18 5.07 -9.66 2.95
CA ALA A 18 5.61 -8.31 2.87
C ALA A 18 6.03 -7.95 1.43
N ALA A 19 6.82 -8.78 0.76
CA ALA A 19 7.22 -8.49 -0.63
C ALA A 19 6.04 -8.43 -1.63
N GLY A 20 4.95 -9.17 -1.36
CA GLY A 20 3.72 -9.12 -2.16
C GLY A 20 2.89 -7.86 -1.89
N ASP A 21 2.82 -7.45 -0.63
CA ASP A 21 2.13 -6.24 -0.17
C ASP A 21 2.87 -4.99 -0.65
N ASP A 22 4.21 -4.95 -0.55
CA ASP A 22 5.09 -3.92 -1.11
C ASP A 22 4.83 -3.71 -2.62
N ALA A 23 4.72 -4.81 -3.38
CA ALA A 23 4.49 -4.75 -4.82
C ALA A 23 3.09 -4.23 -5.16
N HIS A 24 2.08 -4.60 -4.36
CA HIS A 24 0.72 -4.11 -4.48
C HIS A 24 0.62 -2.62 -4.13
N GLY A 25 1.29 -2.20 -3.06
CA GLY A 25 1.43 -0.80 -2.63
C GLY A 25 2.06 0.07 -3.71
N LEU A 26 3.22 -0.37 -4.22
CA LEU A 26 3.93 0.33 -5.30
C LEU A 26 3.06 0.46 -6.56
N ALA A 27 2.34 -0.60 -6.95
CA ALA A 27 1.46 -0.57 -8.11
C ALA A 27 0.31 0.44 -7.93
N ALA A 28 -0.29 0.51 -6.73
CA ALA A 28 -1.34 1.47 -6.42
C ALA A 28 -0.84 2.93 -6.52
N ALA A 29 0.31 3.23 -5.90
CA ALA A 29 0.93 4.56 -5.98
C ALA A 29 1.26 4.95 -7.43
N LEU A 30 1.79 4.02 -8.23
CA LEU A 30 2.10 4.25 -9.65
C LEU A 30 0.85 4.51 -10.49
N ARG A 31 -0.27 3.82 -10.21
CA ARG A 31 -1.55 4.08 -10.87
C ARG A 31 -2.10 5.46 -10.50
N ARG A 32 -1.92 5.89 -9.26
CA ARG A 32 -2.42 7.18 -8.76
C ARG A 32 -1.58 8.37 -9.25
N PHE A 33 -0.27 8.20 -9.39
CA PHE A 33 0.69 9.26 -9.70
C PHE A 33 1.63 8.90 -10.87
N PRO A 34 1.11 8.65 -12.08
CA PRO A 34 1.92 8.15 -13.21
C PRO A 34 3.07 9.10 -13.59
N ALA A 35 2.84 10.42 -13.47
CA ALA A 35 3.84 11.44 -13.76
C ALA A 35 5.05 11.43 -12.79
N ARG A 36 4.89 10.83 -11.60
CA ARG A 36 5.93 10.75 -10.56
C ARG A 36 6.51 9.33 -10.45
N SER A 37 6.29 8.48 -11.45
CA SER A 37 6.62 7.05 -11.40
C SER A 37 8.08 6.73 -11.08
N LEU A 38 9.04 7.47 -11.64
CA LEU A 38 10.45 7.29 -11.33
C LEU A 38 10.75 7.63 -9.86
N GLN A 39 10.25 8.76 -9.38
CA GLN A 39 10.43 9.23 -8.00
C GLN A 39 9.84 8.26 -6.99
N ILE A 40 8.67 7.69 -7.29
CA ILE A 40 8.01 6.67 -6.48
C ILE A 40 8.85 5.40 -6.40
N ARG A 41 9.36 4.90 -7.53
CA ARG A 41 10.23 3.70 -7.53
C ARG A 41 11.51 3.93 -6.73
N GLU A 42 12.19 5.04 -6.96
CA GLU A 42 13.42 5.39 -6.23
C GLU A 42 13.19 5.52 -4.72
N LEU A 43 12.09 6.18 -4.33
CA LEU A 43 11.77 6.38 -2.92
C LEU A 43 11.38 5.04 -2.26
N SER A 44 10.58 4.21 -2.94
CA SER A 44 10.20 2.89 -2.42
C SER A 44 11.38 1.96 -2.14
N ILE A 45 12.48 2.06 -2.90
CA ILE A 45 13.67 1.23 -2.68
C ILE A 45 14.41 1.60 -1.39
N ARG A 46 14.36 2.87 -0.98
CA ARG A 46 15.21 3.42 0.09
C ARG A 46 14.45 3.81 1.36
N ASP A 47 13.13 3.91 1.30
CA ASP A 47 12.29 4.42 2.38
C ASP A 47 11.18 3.41 2.68
N GLU A 48 11.33 2.69 3.79
CA GLU A 48 10.36 1.71 4.29
C GLU A 48 9.06 2.36 4.77
N SER A 49 9.13 3.56 5.36
CA SER A 49 7.94 4.31 5.74
C SER A 49 7.10 4.64 4.52
N PHE A 50 7.77 5.02 3.41
CA PHE A 50 7.10 5.26 2.14
C PHE A 50 6.48 3.99 1.55
N ARG A 51 7.12 2.82 1.67
CA ARG A 51 6.53 1.54 1.25
C ARG A 51 5.25 1.24 2.05
N GLY A 52 5.30 1.34 3.37
CA GLY A 52 4.12 1.18 4.24
C GLY A 52 2.98 2.13 3.88
N MET A 53 3.27 3.42 3.60
CA MET A 53 2.26 4.36 3.12
C MET A 53 1.62 3.93 1.80
N CYS A 54 2.40 3.36 0.87
CA CYS A 54 1.88 2.85 -0.39
C CYS A 54 1.01 1.60 -0.19
N GLU A 55 1.38 0.72 0.74
CA GLU A 55 0.59 -0.46 1.15
C GLU A 55 -0.76 -0.05 1.75
N ASP A 56 -0.74 0.87 2.72
CA ASP A 56 -1.95 1.42 3.34
C ASP A 56 -2.88 2.04 2.30
N PHE A 57 -2.31 2.78 1.34
CA PHE A 57 -3.05 3.36 0.24
C PHE A 57 -3.73 2.28 -0.62
N ALA A 58 -3.01 1.21 -0.95
CA ALA A 58 -3.55 0.11 -1.73
C ALA A 58 -4.63 -0.68 -0.97
N ALA A 59 -4.48 -0.85 0.35
CA ALA A 59 -5.49 -1.43 1.21
C ALA A 59 -6.76 -0.56 1.26
N ALA A 60 -6.61 0.76 1.37
CA ALA A 60 -7.74 1.70 1.37
C ALA A 60 -8.49 1.70 0.02
N GLU A 61 -7.78 1.68 -1.11
CA GLU A 61 -8.41 1.55 -2.43
C GLU A 61 -9.17 0.23 -2.59
N SER A 62 -8.61 -0.87 -2.08
CA SER A 62 -9.26 -2.18 -2.07
C SER A 62 -10.53 -2.18 -1.21
N ALA A 63 -10.46 -1.61 0.00
CA ALA A 63 -11.61 -1.45 0.89
C ALA A 63 -12.72 -0.61 0.24
N LEU A 64 -12.36 0.47 -0.44
CA LEU A 64 -13.31 1.31 -1.19
C LEU A 64 -13.97 0.53 -2.35
N ALA A 65 -13.20 -0.26 -3.11
CA ALA A 65 -13.73 -1.10 -4.18
C ALA A 65 -14.67 -2.21 -3.66
N HIS A 66 -14.45 -2.67 -2.43
CA HIS A 66 -15.30 -3.65 -1.77
C HIS A 66 -16.49 -3.04 -1.01
N ALA A 67 -16.56 -1.73 -0.84
CA ALA A 67 -17.65 -1.05 -0.13
C ALA A 67 -19.03 -1.36 -0.73
N ASP A 68 -19.12 -1.54 -2.05
CA ASP A 68 -20.36 -1.91 -2.75
C ASP A 68 -20.85 -3.34 -2.44
N ARG A 69 -20.08 -4.14 -1.71
CA ARG A 69 -20.50 -5.45 -1.22
C ARG A 69 -21.01 -5.41 0.22
N LEU A 70 -20.87 -4.27 0.89
CA LEU A 70 -21.31 -4.10 2.27
C LEU A 70 -22.84 -4.00 2.37
N PRO A 71 -23.42 -4.36 3.52
CA PRO A 71 -24.85 -4.16 3.77
C PRO A 71 -25.29 -2.72 3.51
N SER A 72 -26.48 -2.52 2.93
CA SER A 72 -26.99 -1.21 2.53
C SER A 72 -27.01 -0.18 3.66
N HIS A 73 -27.23 -0.62 4.90
CA HIS A 73 -27.30 0.25 6.07
C HIS A 73 -25.95 0.85 6.51
N VAL A 74 -24.81 0.30 6.07
CA VAL A 74 -23.45 0.83 6.35
C VAL A 74 -22.68 1.23 5.10
N ARG A 75 -23.16 0.83 3.92
CA ARG A 75 -22.46 1.00 2.65
C ARG A 75 -22.02 2.44 2.39
N GLU A 76 -22.96 3.39 2.45
CA GLU A 76 -22.67 4.77 2.12
C GLU A 76 -21.72 5.42 3.14
N GLU A 77 -21.89 5.13 4.42
CA GLU A 77 -20.99 5.58 5.49
C GLU A 77 -19.58 5.04 5.27
N ARG A 78 -19.42 3.73 5.10
CA ARG A 78 -18.11 3.09 4.88
C ARG A 78 -17.45 3.55 3.58
N ARG A 79 -18.24 3.77 2.53
CA ARG A 79 -17.74 4.32 1.27
C ARG A 79 -17.19 5.74 1.46
N ALA A 80 -17.89 6.59 2.21
CA ALA A 80 -17.42 7.94 2.53
C ALA A 80 -16.14 7.91 3.37
N GLU A 81 -16.07 7.04 4.39
CA GLU A 81 -14.88 6.83 5.22
C GLU A 81 -13.68 6.39 4.38
N PHE A 82 -13.82 5.34 3.58
CA PHE A 82 -12.72 4.82 2.77
C PHE A 82 -12.28 5.81 1.68
N LYS A 83 -13.22 6.58 1.11
CA LYS A 83 -12.87 7.64 0.17
C LYS A 83 -12.03 8.73 0.84
N SER A 84 -12.42 9.16 2.04
CA SER A 84 -11.64 10.13 2.84
C SER A 84 -10.23 9.58 3.15
N LEU A 85 -10.13 8.31 3.52
CA LEU A 85 -8.86 7.65 3.79
C LEU A 85 -7.95 7.60 2.55
N VAL A 86 -8.49 7.22 1.38
CA VAL A 86 -7.76 7.23 0.09
C VAL A 86 -7.26 8.64 -0.25
N GLU A 87 -8.08 9.66 -0.02
CA GLU A 87 -7.70 11.06 -0.27
C GLU A 87 -6.59 11.54 0.68
N SER A 88 -6.68 11.21 1.98
CA SER A 88 -5.64 11.52 2.98
C SER A 88 -4.31 10.86 2.63
N LEU A 89 -4.32 9.55 2.37
CA LEU A 89 -3.12 8.79 2.04
C LEU A 89 -2.51 9.27 0.71
N ALA A 90 -3.32 9.63 -0.28
CA ALA A 90 -2.81 10.24 -1.52
C ALA A 90 -2.08 11.56 -1.23
N ALA A 91 -2.62 12.40 -0.34
CA ALA A 91 -1.98 13.66 0.04
C ALA A 91 -0.67 13.43 0.82
N GLU A 92 -0.61 12.41 1.68
CA GLU A 92 0.61 12.03 2.40
C GLU A 92 1.70 11.51 1.45
N ILE A 93 1.33 10.65 0.49
CA ILE A 93 2.25 10.18 -0.57
C ILE A 93 2.77 11.36 -1.39
N GLU A 94 1.91 12.30 -1.78
CA GLU A 94 2.35 13.48 -2.53
C GLU A 94 3.31 14.37 -1.72
N GLN A 95 3.05 14.55 -0.42
CA GLN A 95 3.95 15.26 0.48
C GLN A 95 5.30 14.55 0.65
N ALA A 96 5.28 13.23 0.80
CA ALA A 96 6.49 12.41 0.92
C ALA A 96 7.34 12.43 -0.38
N LEU A 97 6.68 12.49 -1.54
CA LEU A 97 7.37 12.71 -2.80
C LEU A 97 7.99 14.10 -2.85
N GLY A 98 7.33 15.11 -2.28
CA GLY A 98 7.80 16.49 -2.31
C GLY A 98 7.70 17.10 -3.71
N PRO A 99 8.49 18.14 -4.04
CA PRO A 99 8.50 18.72 -5.38
C PRO A 99 8.88 17.68 -6.44
N ALA A 100 8.28 17.80 -7.63
CA ALA A 100 8.73 17.02 -8.78
C ALA A 100 10.21 17.37 -9.03
N ARG A 101 11.08 16.36 -9.02
CA ARG A 101 12.49 16.55 -9.34
C ARG A 101 12.60 16.88 -10.84
N GLY A 102 12.69 18.18 -11.17
CA GLY A 102 13.09 18.66 -12.48
C GLY A 102 12.11 19.63 -13.14
N LEU A 103 12.25 20.92 -12.84
CA LEU A 103 12.29 22.01 -13.82
C LEU A 103 13.18 23.12 -13.18
N ILE A 104 14.49 23.03 -13.41
CA ILE A 104 15.42 24.16 -13.31
C ILE A 104 15.82 24.52 -14.73
#